data_AF-A0A164EJG0-F1
#
_entry.id   AF-A0A164EJG0-F1
#
_cell.length_a   1.000
_cell.length_b   1.000
_cell.length_c   1.000
_cell.angle_alpha   90.00
_cell.angle_beta   90.00
_cell.angle_gamma   90.00
#
_symmetry.space_group_name_H-M   'P 1'
#
loop_
_entity.id
_entity.type
_entity.pdbx_description
1 polymer ?
#
loop_
_entity_poly.entity_id
_entity_poly.type
_entity_poly.pdbx_seq_one_letter_code
_entity_poly.pdbx_strand_id
1 'polypeptide(L)'
;KVEVRKCPNKIISAKTPLSLSQKNLEGIYLIIKNIKNRISKDTDASKQRIQLRKQMDKYVEKATKLVAVKNSQLDGCVVSMDGCYRGVFPWQSAYDISFQDNFNLVYGWMLTNRSREEILQVKEEMKT
;
A
#
# COMPACT_ATOMS: atom_id res chain seq x y z
N LYS A 1 2.15 17.58 -20.79
CA LYS A 1 2.12 17.95 -19.35
C LYS A 1 0.75 17.56 -18.82
N VAL A 2 0.64 16.51 -18.01
CA VAL A 2 -0.66 16.10 -17.43
C VAL A 2 -0.79 16.82 -16.10
N GLU A 3 -1.64 17.84 -16.06
CA GLU A 3 -1.96 18.57 -14.84
C GLU A 3 -2.55 17.60 -13.82
N VAL A 4 -1.83 17.39 -12.72
CA VAL A 4 -2.34 16.73 -11.53
C VAL A 4 -3.49 17.61 -11.03
N ARG A 5 -4.73 17.20 -11.31
CA ARG A 5 -5.93 17.88 -10.85
C ARG A 5 -5.89 17.91 -9.33
N LYS A 6 -5.49 19.07 -8.79
CA LYS A 6 -5.53 19.35 -7.35
C LYS A 6 -6.98 19.26 -6.91
N CYS A 7 -7.32 18.25 -6.12
CA CYS A 7 -8.52 18.34 -5.32
C CYS A 7 -8.33 19.52 -4.35
N PRO A 8 -9.34 20.38 -4.14
CA PRO A 8 -9.27 21.31 -3.03
C PRO A 8 -9.13 20.47 -1.77
N ASN A 9 -7.95 20.54 -1.15
CA ASN A 9 -7.62 19.88 0.10
C ASN A 9 -8.52 20.46 1.20
N LYS A 10 -9.79 20.03 1.25
CA LYS A 10 -10.51 20.02 2.51
C LYS A 10 -9.75 19.01 3.35
N ILE A 11 -9.15 19.46 4.43
CA ILE A 11 -8.57 18.61 5.46
C ILE A 11 -9.71 17.69 5.90
N ILE A 12 -9.74 16.49 5.34
CA ILE A 12 -10.74 15.49 5.67
C ILE A 12 -10.39 15.04 7.08
N SER A 13 -11.27 15.31 8.04
CA SER A 13 -11.16 14.82 9.42
C SER A 13 -10.70 13.36 9.43
N ALA A 14 -9.72 13.04 10.27
CA ALA A 14 -8.94 11.81 10.24
C ALA A 14 -9.78 10.51 10.33
N LYS A 15 -11.06 10.60 10.73
CA LYS A 15 -11.97 9.46 10.97
C LYS A 15 -13.18 9.40 10.04
N THR A 16 -13.25 10.20 8.97
CA THR A 16 -14.40 10.08 8.05
C THR A 16 -14.38 8.77 7.25
N PRO A 17 -15.53 8.25 6.81
CA PRO A 17 -15.59 7.10 5.89
C PRO A 17 -14.78 7.34 4.60
N LEU A 18 -14.67 8.61 4.20
CA LEU A 18 -13.90 9.03 3.04
C LEU A 18 -12.39 8.85 3.28
N SER A 19 -11.84 9.32 4.41
CA SER A 19 -10.41 9.17 4.74
C SER A 19 -10.02 7.70 4.96
N LEU A 20 -10.90 6.89 5.55
CA LEU A 20 -10.65 5.45 5.70
C LEU A 20 -10.50 4.75 4.35
N SER A 21 -11.43 5.04 3.43
CA SER A 21 -11.40 4.43 2.10
C SER A 21 -10.25 4.93 1.22
N GLN A 22 -9.73 6.16 1.45
CA GLN A 22 -8.49 6.65 0.82
C GLN A 22 -7.28 5.85 1.29
N LYS A 23 -7.12 5.68 2.61
CA LYS A 23 -6.04 4.85 3.20
C LYS A 23 -6.12 3.39 2.75
N ASN A 24 -7.34 2.86 2.60
CA ASN A 24 -7.52 1.50 2.08
C ASN A 24 -7.00 1.34 0.65
N LEU A 25 -7.24 2.32 -0.24
CA LEU A 25 -6.71 2.29 -1.62
C LEU A 25 -5.18 2.37 -1.64
N GLU A 26 -4.60 3.23 -0.80
CA GLU A 26 -3.15 3.32 -0.64
C GLU A 26 -2.54 2.01 -0.12
N GLY A 27 -3.19 1.37 0.85
CA GLY A 27 -2.80 0.06 1.36
C GLY A 27 -2.86 -1.04 0.29
N ILE A 28 -3.91 -1.05 -0.54
CA ILE A 28 -4.04 -2.02 -1.64
C ILE A 28 -2.91 -1.84 -2.66
N TYR A 29 -2.54 -0.60 -3.02
CA TYR A 29 -1.39 -0.32 -3.88
C TYR A 29 -0.10 -0.94 -3.32
N LEU A 30 0.18 -0.76 -2.02
CA LEU A 30 1.39 -1.32 -1.40
C LEU A 30 1.40 -2.84 -1.43
N ILE A 31 0.26 -3.48 -1.18
CA ILE A 31 0.14 -4.94 -1.27
C ILE A 31 0.45 -5.42 -2.69
N ILE A 32 -0.12 -4.78 -3.71
CA ILE A 32 0.13 -5.11 -5.12
C ILE A 32 1.62 -4.93 -5.45
N LYS A 33 2.24 -3.83 -5.01
CA LYS A 33 3.68 -3.57 -5.23
C LYS A 33 4.55 -4.61 -4.54
N ASN A 34 4.23 -4.98 -3.31
CA ASN A 34 4.97 -6.01 -2.57
C ASN A 34 4.85 -7.38 -3.26
N ILE A 35 3.65 -7.77 -3.69
CA ILE A 35 3.46 -9.02 -4.46
C ILE A 35 4.27 -9.00 -5.76
N LYS A 36 4.28 -7.88 -6.51
CA LYS A 36 5.11 -7.72 -7.71
C LYS A 36 6.61 -7.87 -7.40
N ASN A 37 7.08 -7.28 -6.32
CA ASN A 37 8.47 -7.40 -5.88
C ASN A 37 8.82 -8.85 -5.54
N ARG A 38 7.97 -9.57 -4.80
CA ARG A 38 8.16 -10.99 -4.46
C ARG A 38 8.15 -11.90 -5.68
N ILE A 39 7.27 -11.61 -6.66
CA ILE A 39 7.26 -12.33 -7.94
C ILE A 39 8.58 -12.14 -8.69
N SER A 40 9.17 -10.94 -8.61
CA SER A 40 10.38 -10.59 -9.35
C SER A 40 11.66 -11.08 -8.67
N LYS A 41 11.68 -11.17 -7.33
CA LYS A 41 12.89 -11.48 -6.55
C LYS A 41 12.94 -12.89 -5.97
N ASP A 42 11.81 -13.42 -5.49
CA ASP A 42 11.83 -14.52 -4.50
C ASP A 42 11.13 -15.82 -4.96
N THR A 43 10.60 -15.88 -6.18
CA THR A 43 9.84 -17.06 -6.64
C THR A 43 10.53 -17.82 -7.76
N ASP A 44 11.28 -18.84 -7.35
CA ASP A 44 11.87 -19.86 -8.24
C ASP A 44 10.83 -20.92 -8.65
N ALA A 45 9.81 -21.15 -7.82
CA ALA A 45 8.77 -22.13 -8.07
C ALA A 45 7.54 -21.56 -8.81
N SER A 46 7.21 -22.15 -9.96
CA SER A 46 6.05 -21.77 -10.79
C SER A 46 4.72 -21.77 -10.02
N LYS A 47 4.49 -22.75 -9.13
CA LYS A 47 3.27 -22.85 -8.31
C LYS A 47 3.09 -21.65 -7.37
N GLN A 48 4.16 -21.19 -6.73
CA GLN A 48 4.14 -20.03 -5.84
C GLN A 48 3.88 -18.75 -6.62
N ARG A 49 4.48 -18.61 -7.82
CA ARG A 49 4.22 -17.49 -8.72
C ARG A 49 2.75 -17.41 -9.14
N ILE A 50 2.12 -18.55 -9.45
CA ILE A 50 0.69 -18.63 -9.78
C ILE A 50 -0.17 -18.21 -8.58
N GLN A 51 0.16 -18.65 -7.37
CA GLN A 51 -0.58 -18.29 -6.16
C GLN A 51 -0.48 -16.78 -5.87
N LEU A 52 0.71 -16.20 -5.99
CA LEU A 52 0.93 -14.76 -5.82
C LEU A 52 0.16 -13.94 -6.86
N ARG A 53 0.12 -14.38 -8.12
CA ARG A 53 -0.70 -13.75 -9.16
C ARG A 53 -2.19 -13.77 -8.81
N LYS A 54 -2.72 -14.93 -8.40
CA LYS A 54 -4.12 -15.04 -7.95
C LYS A 54 -4.42 -14.12 -6.75
N GLN A 55 -3.47 -13.96 -5.83
CA GLN A 55 -3.62 -13.02 -4.72
C GLN A 55 -3.63 -11.58 -5.23
N MET A 56 -2.74 -11.21 -6.14
CA MET A 56 -2.70 -9.89 -6.78
C MET A 56 -4.04 -9.57 -7.46
N ASP A 57 -4.60 -10.50 -8.23
CA ASP A 57 -5.87 -10.31 -8.94
C ASP A 57 -7.03 -10.00 -7.98
N LYS A 58 -7.08 -10.67 -6.82
CA LYS A 58 -8.08 -10.36 -5.77
C LYS A 58 -7.95 -8.93 -5.24
N TYR A 59 -6.74 -8.43 -5.07
CA TYR A 59 -6.51 -7.07 -4.60
C TYR A 59 -6.80 -6.04 -5.69
N VAL A 60 -6.52 -6.36 -6.96
CA VAL A 60 -6.93 -5.54 -8.10
C VAL A 60 -8.45 -5.42 -8.17
N GLU A 61 -9.18 -6.53 -8.03
CA GLU A 61 -10.65 -6.52 -8.03
C GLU A 61 -11.21 -5.66 -6.87
N LYS A 62 -10.62 -5.78 -5.68
CA LYS A 62 -10.96 -4.92 -4.52
C LYS A 62 -10.70 -3.43 -4.81
N ALA A 63 -9.56 -3.10 -5.43
CA ALA A 63 -9.25 -1.74 -5.83
C ALA A 63 -10.28 -1.20 -6.83
N THR A 64 -10.62 -1.96 -7.87
CA THR A 64 -11.61 -1.56 -8.88
C THR A 64 -12.97 -1.24 -8.26
N LYS A 65 -13.44 -2.09 -7.34
CA LYS A 65 -14.70 -1.85 -6.62
C LYS A 65 -14.63 -0.57 -5.77
N LEU A 66 -13.54 -0.38 -5.04
CA LEU A 66 -13.34 0.81 -4.21
C LEU A 66 -13.21 2.09 -5.02
N VAL A 67 -12.52 2.05 -6.17
CA VAL A 67 -12.41 3.18 -7.10
C VAL A 67 -13.79 3.56 -7.66
N ALA A 68 -14.61 2.58 -8.05
CA ALA A 68 -15.96 2.83 -8.55
C ALA A 68 -16.84 3.51 -7.49
N VAL A 69 -16.82 3.01 -6.25
CA VAL A 69 -17.56 3.61 -5.12
C VAL A 69 -17.01 4.99 -4.75
N LYS A 70 -15.71 5.24 -4.94
CA LYS A 70 -15.08 6.51 -4.62
C LYS A 70 -15.35 7.59 -5.63
N ASN A 71 -15.26 7.27 -6.91
CA ASN A 71 -15.45 8.25 -7.97
C ASN A 71 -16.89 8.80 -7.97
N SER A 72 -17.87 8.09 -7.42
CA SER A 72 -19.23 8.63 -7.21
C SER A 72 -19.35 9.57 -6.00
N GLN A 73 -18.37 9.56 -5.09
CA GLN A 73 -18.32 10.39 -3.87
C GLN A 73 -17.37 11.58 -3.97
N LEU A 74 -16.54 11.64 -5.01
CA LEU A 74 -15.55 12.68 -5.20
C LEU A 74 -16.09 13.77 -6.13
N ASP A 75 -16.41 14.94 -5.57
CA ASP A 75 -16.77 16.12 -6.36
C ASP A 75 -15.54 16.63 -7.13
N GLY A 76 -15.50 16.35 -8.44
CA GLY A 76 -14.50 16.90 -9.37
C GLY A 76 -13.15 16.16 -9.43
N CYS A 77 -12.95 15.13 -8.59
CA CYS A 77 -11.71 14.34 -8.56
C CYS A 77 -11.93 12.91 -9.01
N VAL A 78 -11.13 12.45 -9.96
CA VAL A 78 -11.23 11.09 -10.52
C VAL A 78 -9.98 10.31 -10.16
N VAL A 79 -10.17 9.17 -9.51
CA VAL A 79 -9.12 8.16 -9.32
C VAL A 79 -9.17 7.23 -10.52
N SER A 80 -8.07 7.15 -11.27
CA SER A 80 -7.89 6.15 -12.32
C SER A 80 -7.22 4.90 -11.76
N MET A 81 -7.51 3.75 -12.36
CA MET A 81 -6.80 2.51 -12.02
C MET A 81 -5.30 2.60 -12.35
N ASP A 82 -4.91 3.32 -13.40
CA ASP A 82 -3.50 3.58 -13.72
C ASP A 82 -2.81 4.39 -12.61
N GLY A 83 -3.47 5.43 -12.08
CA GLY A 83 -3.00 6.18 -10.91
C GLY A 83 -2.85 5.28 -9.68
N CYS A 84 -3.81 4.40 -9.45
CA CYS A 84 -3.76 3.41 -8.37
C CYS A 84 -2.57 2.44 -8.51
N TYR A 85 -2.22 2.01 -9.72
CA TYR A 85 -1.05 1.15 -9.96
C TYR A 85 0.28 1.89 -9.76
N ARG A 86 0.32 3.18 -10.06
CA ARG A 86 1.48 4.05 -9.86
C ARG A 86 1.61 4.57 -8.43
N GLY A 87 0.58 4.39 -7.61
CA GLY A 87 0.51 4.96 -6.26
C GLY A 87 0.32 6.48 -6.25
N VAL A 88 -0.19 7.06 -7.35
CA VAL A 88 -0.45 8.49 -7.47
C VAL A 88 -1.90 8.75 -7.17
N PHE A 89 -2.17 9.40 -6.04
CA PHE A 89 -3.54 9.68 -5.59
C PHE A 89 -3.83 11.19 -5.55
N PRO A 90 -5.05 11.63 -5.92
CA PRO A 90 -5.39 13.06 -6.03
C PRO A 90 -5.34 13.85 -4.71
N TRP A 91 -5.43 13.14 -3.58
CA TRP A 91 -5.46 13.71 -2.22
C TRP A 91 -4.09 13.71 -1.53
N GLN A 92 -3.04 13.20 -2.19
CA GLN A 92 -1.70 13.23 -1.63
C GLN A 92 -1.08 14.61 -1.87
N SER A 93 -0.68 15.27 -0.78
CA SER A 93 0.14 16.49 -0.87
C SER A 93 1.55 16.12 -1.33
N ALA A 94 2.15 16.96 -2.18
CA ALA A 94 3.56 16.81 -2.55
C ALA A 94 4.53 16.99 -1.36
N TYR A 95 4.04 17.55 -0.25
CA TYR A 95 4.80 17.82 0.97
C TYR A 95 4.55 16.81 2.10
N ASP A 96 3.58 15.91 1.95
CA ASP A 96 3.36 14.85 2.93
C ASP A 96 4.36 13.73 2.66
N ILE A 97 5.00 13.22 3.73
CA ILE A 97 5.78 11.98 3.67
C ILE A 97 4.87 10.93 3.05
N SER A 98 5.27 10.38 1.91
CA SER A 98 4.41 9.47 1.17
C SER A 98 4.02 8.31 2.08
N PHE A 99 2.78 7.83 2.00
CA PHE A 99 2.34 6.68 2.78
C PHE A 99 3.28 5.47 2.62
N GLN A 100 3.94 5.39 1.47
CA GLN A 100 5.00 4.45 1.14
C GLN A 100 6.26 4.60 2.00
N ASP A 101 6.72 5.83 2.25
CA ASP A 101 7.85 6.09 3.15
C ASP A 101 7.49 5.79 4.59
N ASN A 102 6.25 6.12 5.01
CA ASN A 102 5.73 5.72 6.32
C ASN A 102 5.66 4.18 6.47
N PHE A 103 5.21 3.46 5.45
CA PHE A 103 5.16 2.00 5.49
C PHE A 103 6.55 1.38 5.55
N ASN A 104 7.49 1.87 4.72
CA ASN A 104 8.88 1.40 4.75
C ASN A 104 9.53 1.67 6.12
N LEU A 105 9.23 2.82 6.73
CA LEU A 105 9.69 3.17 8.07
C LEU A 105 9.15 2.19 9.11
N VAL A 106 7.83 1.93 9.11
CA VAL A 106 7.19 0.98 10.03
C VAL A 106 7.71 -0.44 9.81
N TYR A 107 7.87 -0.85 8.55
CA TYR A 107 8.39 -2.18 8.21
C TYR A 107 9.85 -2.36 8.64
N GLY A 108 10.69 -1.35 8.43
CA GLY A 108 12.07 -1.33 8.92
C GLY A 108 12.14 -1.38 10.45
N TRP A 109 11.26 -0.67 11.15
CA TRP A 109 11.14 -0.75 12.60
C TRP A 109 10.71 -2.15 13.07
N MET A 110 9.72 -2.77 12.42
CA MET A 110 9.30 -4.15 12.73
C MET A 110 10.43 -5.16 12.51
N LEU A 111 11.18 -5.05 11.41
CA LEU A 111 12.35 -5.89 11.16
C LEU A 111 13.44 -5.71 12.23
N THR A 112 13.67 -4.46 12.66
CA THR A 112 14.64 -4.16 13.72
C THR A 112 14.23 -4.82 15.03
N ASN A 113 12.96 -4.72 15.42
CA ASN A 113 12.46 -5.38 16.62
C ASN A 113 12.60 -6.91 16.54
N ARG A 114 12.25 -7.52 15.41
CA ARG A 114 12.39 -8.96 15.20
C ARG A 114 13.85 -9.42 15.28
N SER A 115 14.78 -8.68 14.66
CA SER A 115 16.21 -8.99 14.75
C SER A 115 16.72 -8.93 16.19
N ARG A 116 16.20 -7.98 16.99
CA ARG A 116 16.55 -7.86 18.42
C ARG A 116 16.00 -9.04 19.24
N GLU A 117 14.78 -9.48 18.96
CA GLU A 117 14.16 -10.65 19.60
C GLU A 117 14.96 -11.93 19.28
N GLU A 118 15.31 -12.16 18.02
CA GLU A 118 16.12 -13.31 17.59
C GLU A 118 17.50 -13.32 18.26
N ILE A 119 18.19 -12.18 18.35
CA ILE A 119 19.49 -12.07 19.04
C ILE A 119 19.37 -12.40 20.54
N LEU A 120 18.27 -12.01 21.19
CA LEU A 120 18.06 -12.29 22.61
C LEU A 120 17.77 -13.77 22.85
N GLN A 121 16.90 -14.39 22.04
CA GLN A 121 16.61 -15.82 22.13
C GLN A 121 17.86 -16.68 21.93
N VAL A 122 18.68 -16.40 20.91
CA VAL A 122 19.92 -17.16 20.66
C VAL A 122 20.89 -17.06 21.84
N LYS A 123 20.98 -15.89 22.50
CA LYS A 123 21.84 -15.72 23.69
C LYS A 123 21.33 -16.50 24.90
N GLU A 124 20.03 -16.70 25.04
CA GLU A 124 19.46 -17.52 26.10
C GLU A 124 19.65 -19.01 25.79
N GLU A 125 19.41 -19.44 24.55
CA GLU A 125 19.60 -20.83 24.12
C GLU A 125 21.06 -21.28 24.27
N MET A 126 22.05 -20.42 23.94
CA MET A 126 23.48 -20.71 24.09
C MET A 126 23.99 -20.72 25.54
N LYS A 127 23.18 -20.32 26.52
CA LYS A 127 23.51 -20.42 27.96
C LYS A 127 23.08 -21.75 28.59
N THR A 128 22.34 -22.57 27.85
CA THR A 128 21.88 -23.92 28.23
C THR A 128 22.89 -24.96 27.77
#